data_AF-A0A5N9EZA7-F1
#
_entry.id   AF-A0A5N9EZA7-F1
#
_cell.length_a   1.000
_cell.length_b   1.000
_cell.length_c   1.000
_cell.angle_alpha   90.00
_cell.angle_beta   90.00
_cell.angle_gamma   90.00
#
_symmetry.space_group_name_H-M   'P 1'
#
loop_
_entity.id
_entity.type
_entity.pdbx_description
1 polymer ?
#
loop_
_entity_poly.entity_id
_entity_poly.type
_entity_poly.pdbx_seq_one_letter_code
_entity_poly.pdbx_strand_id
1 'polypeptide(L)'
;MTTEQSPSIYEALTHFVAAKKSAKSAQASHQELGRFVAWVGRERKVAELSPSEVAEYAQQIGLGGSESVHRLSPVKVFLAYWKDQGWIENGLASHLRVPRTRRTTAAAKTGTRTNGRSTFTGSQLSQEGYDRLVGQLDDLKDQRASVLEDIKRAMADKDFRENAPLDAAKDQQGIVELRIRELEASINNAQILPEGASSKVARSSVGARVTLKDTNSGKTLAYTLVDVHEADVTEGKISTTSPVGQALLDRMVGEEVTINVPKGTLRYLVQRITATS
;
A
#
# COMPACT_ATOMS: atom_id res chain seq x y z
N MET A 1 13.31 16.50 -43.13
CA MET A 1 14.36 15.46 -43.10
C MET A 1 13.82 14.31 -42.25
N THR A 2 13.31 13.30 -42.97
CA THR A 2 12.91 11.93 -42.59
C THR A 2 12.57 11.59 -41.12
N THR A 3 11.27 11.63 -40.82
CA THR A 3 10.57 10.88 -39.76
C THR A 3 10.37 9.41 -40.16
N GLU A 4 11.44 8.66 -40.40
CA GLU A 4 11.32 7.23 -40.73
C GLU A 4 12.00 6.36 -39.68
N GLN A 5 11.13 5.64 -38.96
CA GLN A 5 11.40 4.53 -38.03
C GLN A 5 11.85 4.92 -36.62
N SER A 6 10.96 5.55 -35.86
CA SER A 6 10.98 5.40 -34.40
C SER A 6 10.82 3.91 -34.06
N PRO A 7 11.76 3.29 -33.33
CA PRO A 7 11.69 1.87 -33.00
C PRO A 7 10.49 1.56 -32.11
N SER A 8 10.10 0.30 -32.08
CA SER A 8 9.20 -0.20 -31.05
C SER A 8 9.85 -0.05 -29.67
N ILE A 9 9.02 0.01 -28.64
CA ILE A 9 9.48 0.10 -27.25
C ILE A 9 10.32 -1.14 -26.87
N TYR A 10 10.02 -2.31 -27.45
CA TYR A 10 10.82 -3.52 -27.27
C TYR A 10 12.21 -3.44 -27.94
N GLU A 11 12.28 -2.94 -29.17
CA GLU A 11 13.57 -2.69 -29.84
C GLU A 11 14.40 -1.66 -29.07
N ALA A 12 13.77 -0.59 -28.61
CA ALA A 12 14.41 0.43 -27.78
C ALA A 12 15.03 -0.17 -26.50
N LEU A 13 14.35 -1.11 -25.85
CA LEU A 13 14.87 -1.84 -24.68
C LEU A 13 16.10 -2.68 -25.06
N THR A 14 16.05 -3.38 -26.19
CA THR A 14 17.16 -4.20 -26.68
C THR A 14 18.40 -3.35 -26.97
N HIS A 15 18.21 -2.19 -27.63
CA HIS A 15 19.29 -1.22 -27.87
C HIS A 15 19.87 -0.66 -26.56
N PHE A 16 19.02 -0.32 -25.60
CA PHE A 16 19.45 0.20 -24.30
C PHE A 16 20.28 -0.81 -23.50
N VAL A 17 19.84 -2.07 -23.46
CA VAL A 17 20.56 -3.16 -22.77
C VAL A 17 21.90 -3.43 -23.45
N ALA A 18 21.95 -3.42 -24.79
CA ALA A 18 23.18 -3.59 -25.55
C ALA A 18 24.18 -2.43 -25.30
N ALA A 19 23.69 -1.20 -25.16
CA ALA A 19 24.51 0.00 -24.90
C ALA A 19 25.07 0.06 -23.47
N LYS A 20 24.34 -0.47 -22.47
CA LYS A 20 24.67 -0.38 -21.03
C LYS A 20 25.54 -1.53 -20.51
N LYS A 21 26.39 -2.13 -21.35
CA LYS A 21 27.18 -3.36 -21.12
C LYS A 21 28.15 -3.30 -19.91
N SER A 22 27.67 -3.22 -18.65
CA SER A 22 28.42 -3.54 -17.44
C SER A 22 27.57 -3.73 -16.16
N ALA A 23 28.00 -4.73 -15.37
CA ALA A 23 27.83 -4.98 -13.94
C ALA A 23 26.43 -5.27 -13.34
N LYS A 24 26.42 -6.33 -12.50
CA LYS A 24 25.43 -6.89 -11.53
C LYS A 24 24.18 -6.10 -11.09
N SER A 25 24.11 -4.77 -11.26
CA SER A 25 22.87 -3.96 -11.07
C SER A 25 21.90 -4.03 -12.26
N ALA A 26 22.34 -4.58 -13.39
CA ALA A 26 21.56 -4.67 -14.62
C ALA A 26 20.33 -5.59 -14.52
N GLN A 27 20.34 -6.61 -13.65
CA GLN A 27 19.26 -7.61 -13.62
C GLN A 27 17.97 -7.10 -12.96
N ALA A 28 18.08 -6.42 -11.81
CA ALA A 28 16.95 -5.73 -11.18
C ALA A 28 16.45 -4.56 -12.06
N SER A 29 17.38 -3.86 -12.71
CA SER A 29 17.05 -2.81 -13.68
C SER A 29 16.28 -3.37 -14.89
N HIS A 30 16.67 -4.54 -15.40
CA HIS A 30 16.02 -5.19 -16.54
C HIS A 30 14.61 -5.68 -16.21
N GLN A 31 14.37 -6.15 -14.97
CA GLN A 31 13.04 -6.56 -14.53
C GLN A 31 12.05 -5.37 -14.48
N GLU A 32 12.46 -4.22 -13.94
CA GLU A 32 11.60 -3.03 -13.89
C GLU A 32 11.36 -2.42 -15.27
N LEU A 33 12.36 -2.48 -16.16
CA LEU A 33 12.19 -2.07 -17.55
C LEU A 33 11.25 -3.02 -18.31
N GLY A 34 11.36 -4.34 -18.10
CA GLY A 34 10.46 -5.32 -18.69
C GLY A 34 9.00 -5.11 -18.25
N ARG A 35 8.78 -4.74 -16.98
CA ARG A 35 7.45 -4.37 -16.45
C ARG A 35 6.90 -3.11 -17.12
N PHE A 36 7.73 -2.07 -17.27
CA PHE A 36 7.35 -0.84 -17.97
C PHE A 36 6.98 -1.12 -19.43
N VAL A 37 7.81 -1.88 -20.16
CA VAL A 37 7.55 -2.23 -21.56
C VAL A 37 6.29 -3.11 -21.71
N ALA A 38 6.03 -4.03 -20.78
CA ALA A 38 4.80 -4.82 -20.77
C ALA A 38 3.55 -3.96 -20.51
N TRP A 39 3.67 -2.91 -19.69
CA TRP A 39 2.58 -2.00 -19.37
C TRP A 39 2.25 -1.06 -20.54
N VAL A 40 3.26 -0.44 -21.16
CA VAL A 40 3.05 0.48 -22.30
C VAL A 40 2.64 -0.27 -23.58
N GLY A 41 3.09 -1.52 -23.72
CA GLY A 41 2.92 -2.34 -24.91
C GLY A 41 4.22 -2.49 -25.69
N ARG A 42 4.58 -3.74 -26.02
CA ARG A 42 5.87 -4.11 -26.64
C ARG A 42 6.04 -3.59 -28.06
N GLU A 43 4.97 -3.69 -28.85
CA GLU A 43 4.94 -3.36 -30.28
C GLU A 43 4.66 -1.88 -30.56
N ARG A 44 4.33 -1.12 -29.52
CA ARG A 44 4.00 0.30 -29.66
C ARG A 44 5.27 1.09 -29.95
N LYS A 45 5.17 2.15 -30.76
CA LYS A 45 6.31 3.01 -31.08
C LYS A 45 6.65 3.93 -29.92
N VAL A 46 7.95 4.19 -29.72
CA VAL A 46 8.42 5.11 -28.67
C VAL A 46 7.86 6.54 -28.83
N ALA A 47 7.56 6.97 -30.07
CA ALA A 47 7.00 8.28 -30.37
C ALA A 47 5.51 8.43 -30.00
N GLU A 48 4.79 7.33 -29.81
CA GLU A 48 3.37 7.34 -29.45
C GLU A 48 3.15 7.48 -27.94
N LEU A 49 4.22 7.39 -27.14
CA LEU A 49 4.13 7.46 -25.70
C LEU A 49 3.96 8.91 -25.23
N SER A 50 2.85 9.18 -24.55
CA SER A 50 2.55 10.52 -24.03
C SER A 50 3.14 10.77 -22.63
N PRO A 51 3.39 12.04 -22.27
CA PRO A 51 3.79 12.42 -20.91
C PRO A 51 2.79 11.97 -19.82
N SER A 52 1.49 11.97 -20.13
CA SER A 52 0.41 11.60 -19.20
C SER A 52 0.47 10.12 -18.85
N GLU A 53 0.72 9.25 -19.83
CA GLU A 53 0.86 7.80 -19.62
C GLU A 53 2.09 7.48 -18.76
N VAL A 54 3.19 8.18 -19.00
CA VAL A 54 4.40 8.03 -18.18
C VAL A 54 4.16 8.48 -16.74
N ALA A 55 3.36 9.53 -16.53
CA ALA A 55 2.96 9.97 -15.20
C ALA A 55 2.02 8.98 -14.50
N GLU A 56 1.10 8.37 -15.25
CA GLU A 56 0.17 7.33 -14.75
C GLU A 56 0.93 6.10 -14.27
N TYR A 57 1.92 5.62 -15.06
CA TYR A 57 2.81 4.54 -14.65
C TYR A 57 3.56 4.88 -13.34
N ALA A 58 4.05 6.11 -13.19
CA ALA A 58 4.71 6.54 -11.95
C ALA A 58 3.78 6.60 -10.75
N GLN A 59 2.49 6.93 -10.94
CA GLN A 59 1.49 6.90 -9.88
C GLN A 59 1.13 5.46 -9.49
N GLN A 60 1.01 4.55 -10.45
CA GLN A 60 0.76 3.13 -10.20
C GLN A 60 1.88 2.45 -9.41
N ILE A 61 3.14 2.80 -9.70
CA ILE A 61 4.32 2.28 -8.98
C ILE A 61 4.60 3.06 -7.67
N GLY A 62 4.06 4.28 -7.54
CA GLY A 62 4.37 5.26 -6.48
C GLY A 62 3.80 4.98 -5.08
N LEU A 63 3.07 3.87 -4.89
CA LEU A 63 2.42 3.52 -3.63
C LEU A 63 3.35 2.88 -2.57
N GLY A 64 4.67 2.85 -2.80
CA GLY A 64 5.66 2.11 -1.98
C GLY A 64 6.81 2.94 -1.40
N GLY A 65 6.73 4.28 -1.40
CA GLY A 65 7.73 5.13 -0.74
C GLY A 65 9.15 5.01 -1.33
N SER A 66 10.14 4.57 -0.53
CA SER A 66 11.54 4.43 -0.95
C SER A 66 11.71 3.37 -2.04
N GLU A 67 10.93 2.30 -2.00
CA GLU A 67 10.96 1.22 -3.00
C GLU A 67 10.54 1.71 -4.39
N SER A 68 9.53 2.59 -4.46
CA SER A 68 9.08 3.21 -5.70
C SER A 68 10.18 4.05 -6.37
N VAL A 69 11.03 4.72 -5.58
CA VAL A 69 12.15 5.51 -6.12
C VAL A 69 13.20 4.60 -6.77
N HIS A 70 13.52 3.48 -6.14
CA HIS A 70 14.43 2.48 -6.70
C HIS A 70 13.88 1.84 -7.98
N ARG A 71 12.56 1.60 -8.05
CA ARG A 71 11.89 1.00 -9.21
C ARG A 71 11.75 1.94 -10.42
N LEU A 72 11.52 3.24 -10.17
CA LEU A 72 11.44 4.23 -11.24
C LEU A 72 12.80 4.73 -11.74
N SER A 73 13.88 4.53 -10.96
CA SER A 73 15.22 4.99 -11.35
C SER A 73 15.71 4.38 -12.67
N PRO A 74 15.62 3.05 -12.91
CA PRO A 74 15.94 2.45 -14.20
C PRO A 74 15.10 3.00 -15.36
N VAL A 75 13.79 3.17 -15.14
CA VAL A 75 12.85 3.65 -16.17
C VAL A 75 13.15 5.10 -16.58
N LYS A 76 13.58 5.95 -15.63
CA LYS A 76 14.04 7.32 -15.94
C LYS A 76 15.25 7.34 -16.85
N VAL A 77 16.24 6.50 -16.57
CA VAL A 77 17.46 6.41 -17.38
C VAL A 77 17.13 5.89 -18.78
N PHE A 78 16.19 4.95 -18.88
CA PHE A 78 15.71 4.42 -20.16
C PHE A 78 14.95 5.46 -21.01
N LEU A 79 14.04 6.24 -20.41
CA LEU A 79 13.36 7.33 -21.12
C LEU A 79 14.29 8.49 -21.48
N ALA A 80 15.30 8.77 -20.66
CA ALA A 80 16.33 9.76 -20.99
C ALA A 80 17.16 9.31 -22.20
N TYR A 81 17.48 8.02 -22.28
CA TYR A 81 18.18 7.43 -23.42
C TYR A 81 17.40 7.62 -24.74
N TRP A 82 16.07 7.52 -24.73
CA TRP A 82 15.26 7.76 -25.94
C TRP A 82 15.42 9.19 -26.48
N LYS A 83 15.56 10.17 -25.58
CA LYS A 83 15.83 11.55 -25.95
C LYS A 83 17.24 11.71 -26.50
N ASP A 84 18.24 11.08 -25.87
CA ASP A 84 19.64 11.10 -26.33
C ASP A 84 19.81 10.43 -27.71
N GLN A 85 18.99 9.42 -28.03
CA GLN A 85 18.93 8.79 -29.35
C GLN A 85 18.08 9.56 -30.37
N GLY A 86 17.44 10.66 -29.97
CA GLY A 86 16.60 11.48 -30.85
C GLY A 86 15.27 10.84 -31.24
N TRP A 87 14.80 9.80 -30.54
CA TRP A 87 13.55 9.11 -30.85
C TRP A 87 12.31 9.83 -30.32
N ILE A 88 12.49 10.71 -29.35
CA ILE A 88 11.45 11.56 -28.77
C ILE A 88 11.96 13.01 -28.68
N GLU A 89 11.11 13.98 -29.00
CA GLU A 89 11.42 15.40 -28.85
C GLU A 89 11.12 15.90 -27.42
N ASN A 90 10.07 15.34 -26.81
CA ASN A 90 9.62 15.71 -25.47
C ASN A 90 10.33 14.86 -24.39
N GLY A 91 10.85 15.51 -23.34
CA GLY A 91 11.58 14.84 -22.26
C GLY A 91 10.69 14.04 -21.30
N LEU A 92 10.33 12.81 -21.69
CA LEU A 92 9.41 11.94 -20.94
C LEU A 92 9.93 11.56 -19.54
N ALA A 93 11.25 11.48 -19.33
CA ALA A 93 11.85 11.15 -18.02
C ALA A 93 11.45 12.12 -16.89
N SER A 94 11.12 13.37 -17.22
CA SER A 94 10.74 14.40 -16.25
C SER A 94 9.35 14.18 -15.63
N HIS A 95 8.51 13.36 -16.27
CA HIS A 95 7.16 13.00 -15.86
C HIS A 95 7.09 11.76 -14.97
N LEU A 96 8.18 10.97 -14.88
CA LEU A 96 8.32 9.88 -13.89
C LEU A 96 8.58 10.43 -12.48
N ARG A 97 7.61 11.14 -11.90
CA ARG A 97 7.74 11.62 -10.52
C ARG A 97 6.88 10.75 -9.61
N VAL A 98 7.54 10.00 -8.71
CA VAL A 98 6.86 9.55 -7.49
C VAL A 98 6.32 10.82 -6.82
N PRO A 99 5.06 10.85 -6.37
CA PRO A 99 4.60 11.92 -5.50
C PRO A 99 5.57 12.00 -4.32
N ARG A 100 6.49 12.97 -4.34
CA ARG A 100 7.17 13.35 -3.11
C ARG A 100 6.04 13.84 -2.22
N THR A 101 5.77 13.11 -1.14
CA THR A 101 5.12 13.69 0.03
C THR A 101 5.90 14.95 0.36
N ARG A 102 5.36 16.07 -0.11
CA ARG A 102 6.01 17.36 -0.04
C ARG A 102 5.81 17.79 1.41
N ARG A 103 6.85 17.66 2.24
CA ARG A 103 7.01 18.51 3.42
C ARG A 103 7.05 19.94 2.90
N THR A 104 5.93 20.63 2.88
CA THR A 104 5.86 22.06 2.53
C THR A 104 6.11 22.89 3.78
N THR A 105 7.32 23.43 3.89
CA THR A 105 7.51 24.73 4.53
C THR A 105 6.95 25.82 3.60
N ALA A 106 6.35 26.84 4.19
CA ALA A 106 5.31 27.70 3.63
C ALA A 106 5.74 28.70 2.53
N ALA A 107 4.68 29.28 1.93
CA ALA A 107 4.54 30.60 1.29
C ALA A 107 4.77 30.74 -0.23
N ALA A 108 3.65 30.81 -0.99
CA ALA A 108 3.25 32.01 -1.75
C ALA A 108 1.94 31.77 -2.57
N LYS A 109 0.88 32.51 -2.20
CA LYS A 109 -0.26 33.10 -2.96
C LYS A 109 -0.58 32.45 -4.34
N THR A 110 -1.80 32.02 -4.66
CA THR A 110 -3.05 32.81 -4.76
C THR A 110 -4.23 31.86 -5.11
N GLY A 111 -5.41 32.14 -4.53
CA GLY A 111 -6.80 31.72 -4.85
C GLY A 111 -7.06 30.42 -5.63
N THR A 112 -7.84 29.48 -5.08
CA THR A 112 -9.31 29.56 -5.11
C THR A 112 -9.92 28.60 -4.08
N ARG A 113 -11.00 29.06 -3.43
CA ARG A 113 -11.70 28.43 -2.32
C ARG A 113 -12.39 27.12 -2.75
N THR A 114 -12.13 26.04 -2.03
CA THR A 114 -13.13 24.99 -1.75
C THR A 114 -12.79 24.32 -0.41
N ASN A 115 -13.82 24.13 0.42
CA ASN A 115 -13.77 23.68 1.82
C ASN A 115 -12.89 22.43 2.04
N GLY A 116 -11.69 22.62 2.58
CA GLY A 116 -10.82 21.56 3.07
C GLY A 116 -11.11 21.23 4.53
N ARG A 117 -11.78 20.10 4.76
CA ARG A 117 -11.89 19.43 6.06
C ARG A 117 -10.46 19.13 6.56
N SER A 118 -10.07 19.70 7.70
CA SER A 118 -8.75 19.48 8.32
C SER A 118 -8.46 17.98 8.45
N THR A 119 -7.47 17.47 7.71
CA THR A 119 -6.91 16.12 7.89
C THR A 119 -5.99 16.13 9.10
N PHE A 120 -6.53 15.73 10.25
CA PHE A 120 -5.73 15.33 11.41
C PHE A 120 -4.90 14.08 11.05
N THR A 121 -3.61 14.09 11.38
CA THR A 121 -2.65 12.97 11.22
C THR A 121 -2.57 12.12 12.49
N GLY A 122 -3.70 11.87 13.16
CA GLY A 122 -3.79 10.89 14.25
C GLY A 122 -4.19 9.54 13.67
N SER A 123 -3.50 8.47 14.07
CA SER A 123 -3.90 7.11 13.72
C SER A 123 -5.28 6.84 14.33
N GLN A 124 -6.27 6.67 13.46
CA GLN A 124 -7.64 6.43 13.84
C GLN A 124 -7.78 4.98 14.32
N LEU A 125 -8.15 4.79 15.59
CA LEU A 125 -8.31 3.48 16.21
C LEU A 125 -9.76 3.29 16.67
N SER A 126 -10.30 2.08 16.48
CA SER A 126 -11.56 1.69 17.13
C SER A 126 -11.34 1.53 18.64
N GLN A 127 -12.41 1.60 19.43
CA GLN A 127 -12.35 1.36 20.87
C GLN A 127 -11.69 0.00 21.18
N GLU A 128 -12.12 -1.07 20.51
CA GLU A 128 -11.54 -2.42 20.67
C GLU A 128 -10.05 -2.48 20.30
N GLY A 129 -9.65 -1.74 19.25
CA GLY A 129 -8.25 -1.68 18.81
C GLY A 129 -7.37 -0.93 19.81
N TYR A 130 -7.91 0.13 20.42
CA TYR A 130 -7.25 0.85 21.51
C TYR A 130 -7.10 -0.05 22.75
N ASP A 131 -8.17 -0.73 23.16
CA ASP A 131 -8.16 -1.62 24.32
C ASP A 131 -7.15 -2.77 24.14
N ARG A 132 -7.02 -3.31 22.92
CA ARG A 132 -6.01 -4.31 22.59
C ARG A 132 -4.58 -3.78 22.72
N LEU A 133 -4.32 -2.54 22.27
CA LEU A 133 -2.99 -1.93 22.41
C LEU A 133 -2.66 -1.65 23.88
N VAL A 134 -3.65 -1.24 24.66
CA VAL A 134 -3.52 -1.07 26.12
C VAL A 134 -3.20 -2.40 26.80
N GLY A 135 -3.90 -3.48 26.45
CA GLY A 135 -3.61 -4.82 26.98
C GLY A 135 -2.20 -5.30 26.65
N GLN A 136 -1.77 -5.13 25.40
CA GLN A 136 -0.40 -5.47 24.99
C GLN A 136 0.67 -4.64 25.72
N LEU A 137 0.37 -3.37 26.02
CA LEU A 137 1.26 -2.51 26.80
C LEU A 137 1.38 -3.01 28.26
N ASP A 138 0.28 -3.50 28.83
CA ASP A 138 0.26 -4.06 30.19
C ASP A 138 1.10 -5.35 30.27
N ASP A 139 0.90 -6.28 29.33
CA ASP A 139 1.69 -7.52 29.23
C ASP A 139 3.20 -7.23 29.13
N LEU A 140 3.58 -6.20 28.37
CA LEU A 140 4.98 -5.81 28.23
C LEU A 140 5.55 -5.14 29.49
N LYS A 141 4.72 -4.44 30.27
CA LYS A 141 5.14 -3.89 31.58
C LYS A 141 5.38 -5.00 32.59
N ASP A 142 4.59 -6.07 32.55
CA ASP A 142 4.82 -7.26 33.36
C ASP A 142 6.09 -8.00 32.93
N GLN A 143 6.30 -8.17 31.62
CA GLN A 143 7.56 -8.74 31.09
C GLN A 143 8.78 -7.89 31.48
N ARG A 144 8.66 -6.56 31.47
CA ARG A 144 9.75 -5.67 31.93
C ARG A 144 10.13 -5.94 33.38
N ALA A 145 9.16 -6.21 34.26
CA ALA A 145 9.43 -6.56 35.64
C ALA A 145 10.20 -7.90 35.73
N SER A 146 9.78 -8.91 34.99
CA SER A 146 10.48 -10.21 34.91
C SER A 146 11.92 -10.07 34.40
N VAL A 147 12.13 -9.31 33.33
CA VAL A 147 13.48 -9.08 32.76
C VAL A 147 14.39 -8.38 33.76
N LEU A 148 13.85 -7.45 34.56
CA LEU A 148 14.62 -6.80 35.62
C LEU A 148 15.06 -7.79 36.71
N GLU A 149 14.22 -8.76 37.05
CA GLU A 149 14.58 -9.84 37.99
C GLU A 149 15.66 -10.75 37.41
N ASP A 150 15.57 -11.08 36.12
CA ASP A 150 16.58 -11.89 35.43
C ASP A 150 17.94 -11.18 35.37
N ILE A 151 17.95 -9.87 35.10
CA ILE A 151 19.18 -9.05 35.17
C ILE A 151 19.75 -9.07 36.59
N LYS A 152 18.91 -8.88 37.62
CA LYS A 152 19.37 -8.94 39.04
C LYS A 152 19.96 -10.30 39.38
N ARG A 153 19.35 -11.39 38.92
CA ARG A 153 19.83 -12.76 39.13
C ARG A 153 21.16 -12.99 38.42
N ALA A 154 21.28 -12.58 37.16
CA ALA A 154 22.51 -12.70 36.38
C ALA A 154 23.65 -11.82 36.93
N MET A 155 23.35 -10.67 37.56
CA MET A 155 24.34 -9.83 38.23
C MET A 155 24.82 -10.40 39.58
N ALA A 156 23.99 -11.21 40.24
CA ALA A 156 24.34 -11.86 41.51
C ALA A 156 25.23 -13.09 41.31
N ASP A 157 25.25 -13.64 40.09
CA ASP A 157 26.12 -14.74 39.71
C ASP A 157 27.56 -14.24 39.53
N LYS A 158 28.51 -14.89 40.20
CA LYS A 158 29.91 -14.40 40.35
C LYS A 158 30.88 -14.99 39.33
N ASP A 159 30.40 -15.76 38.36
CA ASP A 159 31.23 -16.31 37.29
C ASP A 159 31.33 -15.33 36.11
N PHE A 160 32.18 -14.31 36.26
CA PHE A 160 32.29 -13.16 35.37
C PHE A 160 32.96 -13.45 34.01
N ARG A 161 33.32 -14.70 33.71
CA ARG A 161 34.22 -15.01 32.59
C ARG A 161 33.53 -15.07 31.23
N GLU A 162 32.24 -15.37 31.16
CA GLU A 162 31.41 -15.25 29.95
C GLU A 162 29.96 -14.96 30.35
N ASN A 163 29.63 -13.70 30.64
CA ASN A 163 28.33 -13.35 31.21
C ASN A 163 27.20 -13.29 30.15
N ALA A 164 27.13 -14.32 29.29
CA ALA A 164 26.11 -14.50 28.28
C ALA A 164 24.67 -14.37 28.83
N PRO A 165 24.34 -14.82 30.06
CA PRO A 165 23.02 -14.59 30.64
C PRO A 165 22.72 -13.11 30.90
N LEU A 166 23.70 -12.33 31.36
CA LEU A 166 23.53 -10.90 31.60
C LEU A 166 23.38 -10.11 30.29
N ASP A 167 24.20 -10.43 29.28
CA ASP A 167 24.11 -9.79 27.96
C ASP A 167 22.76 -10.11 27.30
N ALA A 168 22.33 -11.38 27.34
CA ALA A 168 21.01 -11.77 26.84
C ALA A 168 19.85 -11.05 27.55
N ALA A 169 19.94 -10.89 28.88
CA ALA A 169 18.92 -10.19 29.65
C ALA A 169 18.88 -8.67 29.35
N LYS A 170 20.03 -8.04 29.08
CA LYS A 170 20.10 -6.63 28.65
C LYS A 170 19.57 -6.42 27.24
N ASP A 171 19.85 -7.33 26.32
CA ASP A 171 19.30 -7.30 24.96
C ASP A 171 17.77 -7.44 25.01
N GLN A 172 17.27 -8.38 25.82
CA GLN A 172 15.83 -8.56 26.04
C GLN A 172 15.19 -7.31 26.66
N GLN A 173 15.86 -6.65 27.61
CA GLN A 173 15.42 -5.38 28.17
C GLN A 173 15.29 -4.31 27.09
N GLY A 174 16.28 -4.21 26.19
CA GLY A 174 16.25 -3.27 25.07
C GLY A 174 15.06 -3.50 24.12
N ILE A 175 14.75 -4.76 23.82
CA ILE A 175 13.62 -5.14 22.96
C ILE A 175 12.29 -4.76 23.63
N VAL A 176 12.11 -5.11 24.91
CA VAL A 176 10.88 -4.80 25.66
C VAL A 176 10.67 -3.29 25.77
N GLU A 177 11.72 -2.53 26.12
CA GLU A 177 11.66 -1.07 26.24
C GLU A 177 11.36 -0.37 24.90
N LEU A 178 11.95 -0.85 23.81
CA LEU A 178 11.64 -0.33 22.47
C LEU A 178 10.16 -0.54 22.15
N ARG A 179 9.64 -1.75 22.43
CA ARG A 179 8.26 -2.09 22.12
C ARG A 179 7.24 -1.31 22.96
N ILE A 180 7.54 -1.10 24.25
CA ILE A 180 6.75 -0.24 25.13
C ILE A 180 6.64 1.17 24.54
N ARG A 181 7.77 1.78 24.13
CA ARG A 181 7.77 3.14 23.57
C ARG A 181 6.96 3.24 22.27
N GLU A 182 7.05 2.24 21.40
CA GLU A 182 6.27 2.19 20.16
C GLU A 182 4.76 2.14 20.45
N LEU A 183 4.35 1.31 21.40
CA LEU A 183 2.94 1.18 21.79
C LEU A 183 2.43 2.43 22.51
N GLU A 184 3.20 3.01 23.43
CA GLU A 184 2.85 4.27 24.10
C GLU A 184 2.72 5.42 23.10
N ALA A 185 3.63 5.51 22.12
CA ALA A 185 3.53 6.49 21.04
C ALA A 185 2.28 6.24 20.17
N SER A 186 1.95 4.99 19.88
CA SER A 186 0.75 4.62 19.11
C SER A 186 -0.53 5.01 19.87
N ILE A 187 -0.59 4.71 21.17
CA ILE A 187 -1.72 5.01 22.07
C ILE A 187 -1.88 6.53 22.24
N ASN A 188 -0.80 7.27 22.45
CA ASN A 188 -0.84 8.73 22.65
C ASN A 188 -1.26 9.49 21.38
N ASN A 189 -0.96 8.95 20.20
CA ASN A 189 -1.37 9.53 18.92
C ASN A 189 -2.69 8.94 18.40
N ALA A 190 -3.32 8.04 19.14
CA ALA A 190 -4.58 7.39 18.78
C ALA A 190 -5.75 8.34 18.95
N GLN A 191 -6.56 8.50 17.91
CA GLN A 191 -7.89 9.09 18.04
C GLN A 191 -8.93 7.96 18.09
N ILE A 192 -9.55 7.78 19.26
CA ILE A 192 -10.61 6.79 19.46
C ILE A 192 -11.85 7.25 18.70
N LEU A 193 -12.26 6.45 17.71
CA LEU A 193 -13.50 6.65 16.99
C LEU A 193 -14.66 6.06 17.80
N PRO A 194 -15.72 6.83 18.12
CA PRO A 194 -16.90 6.29 18.77
C PRO A 194 -17.52 5.20 17.90
N GLU A 195 -18.04 4.15 18.54
CA GLU A 195 -18.72 3.05 17.85
C GLU A 195 -19.80 3.60 16.91
N GLY A 196 -19.67 3.29 15.61
CA GLY A 196 -20.52 3.84 14.55
C GLY A 196 -19.81 4.79 13.57
N ALA A 197 -18.59 5.25 13.88
CA ALA A 197 -17.75 5.95 12.91
C ALA A 197 -16.90 4.94 12.11
N SER A 198 -17.50 4.38 11.07
CA SER A 198 -16.87 3.51 10.07
C SER A 198 -15.49 4.02 9.64
N SER A 199 -14.43 3.30 10.03
CA SER A 199 -13.06 3.52 9.59
C SER A 199 -12.96 3.39 8.07
N LYS A 200 -12.27 4.35 7.46
CA LYS A 200 -12.10 4.54 6.02
C LYS A 200 -11.41 3.35 5.32
N VAL A 201 -12.13 2.26 5.06
CA VAL A 201 -11.91 1.54 3.80
C VAL A 201 -12.69 2.34 2.77
N ALA A 202 -11.97 3.14 1.97
CA ALA A 202 -12.61 4.00 0.99
C ALA A 202 -13.40 3.17 -0.03
N ARG A 203 -12.89 1.98 -0.39
CA ARG A 203 -13.51 1.07 -1.36
C ARG A 203 -13.27 -0.39 -1.00
N SER A 204 -14.25 -1.25 -1.25
CA SER A 204 -14.14 -2.70 -1.05
C SER A 204 -13.11 -3.30 -2.02
N SER A 205 -12.15 -4.04 -1.49
CA SER A 205 -11.09 -4.72 -2.24
C SER A 205 -11.10 -6.22 -1.96
N VAL A 206 -10.28 -6.98 -2.69
CA VAL A 206 -9.99 -8.37 -2.32
C VAL A 206 -9.47 -8.42 -0.88
N GLY A 207 -9.93 -9.38 -0.09
CA GLY A 207 -9.70 -9.50 1.35
C GLY A 207 -10.64 -8.67 2.24
N ALA A 208 -11.45 -7.77 1.68
CA ALA A 208 -12.37 -6.95 2.47
C ALA A 208 -13.67 -7.70 2.80
N ARG A 209 -14.15 -7.52 4.03
CA ARG A 209 -15.48 -7.93 4.48
C ARG A 209 -16.47 -6.78 4.30
N VAL A 210 -17.48 -7.00 3.47
CA VAL A 210 -18.53 -6.05 3.09
C VAL A 210 -19.84 -6.45 3.75
N THR A 211 -20.44 -5.53 4.49
CA THR A 211 -21.78 -5.67 5.09
C THR A 211 -22.80 -4.95 4.23
N LEU A 212 -23.84 -5.66 3.84
CA LEU A 212 -24.89 -5.24 2.94
C LEU A 212 -26.24 -5.25 3.65
N LYS A 213 -27.10 -4.32 3.30
CA LYS A 213 -28.51 -4.33 3.70
C LYS A 213 -29.39 -4.46 2.47
N ASP A 214 -30.22 -5.50 2.44
CA ASP A 214 -31.26 -5.66 1.42
C ASP A 214 -32.28 -4.53 1.57
N THR A 215 -32.48 -3.75 0.51
CA THR A 215 -33.39 -2.60 0.54
C THR A 215 -34.86 -3.01 0.45
N ASN A 216 -35.16 -4.22 -0.02
CA ASN A 216 -36.53 -4.76 -0.09
C ASN A 216 -36.91 -5.47 1.21
N SER A 217 -36.02 -6.29 1.77
CA SER A 217 -36.33 -7.11 2.97
C SER A 217 -35.80 -6.53 4.28
N GLY A 218 -34.91 -5.53 4.22
CA GLY A 218 -34.27 -4.91 5.38
C GLY A 218 -33.20 -5.77 6.06
N LYS A 219 -32.96 -6.99 5.57
CA LYS A 219 -32.01 -7.95 6.14
C LYS A 219 -30.57 -7.53 5.89
N THR A 220 -29.73 -7.73 6.90
CA THR A 220 -28.28 -7.47 6.80
C THR A 220 -27.54 -8.77 6.49
N LEU A 221 -26.61 -8.71 5.55
CA LEU A 221 -25.77 -9.80 5.06
C LEU A 221 -24.30 -9.36 5.11
N ALA A 222 -23.37 -10.28 5.35
CA ALA A 222 -21.94 -9.97 5.36
C ALA A 222 -21.18 -10.96 4.48
N TYR A 223 -20.35 -10.44 3.59
CA TYR A 223 -19.54 -11.23 2.66
C TYR A 223 -18.08 -10.80 2.69
N THR A 224 -17.16 -11.75 2.60
CA THR A 224 -15.73 -11.48 2.43
C THR A 224 -15.37 -11.69 0.96
N LEU A 225 -14.78 -10.67 0.33
CA LEU A 225 -14.30 -10.76 -1.04
C LEU A 225 -12.98 -11.52 -1.05
N VAL A 226 -12.89 -12.62 -1.79
CA VAL A 226 -11.70 -13.47 -1.88
C VAL A 226 -11.41 -13.86 -3.33
N ASP A 227 -10.27 -14.51 -3.56
CA ASP A 227 -9.97 -15.10 -4.86
C ASP A 227 -10.88 -16.32 -5.16
N VAL A 228 -10.94 -16.75 -6.42
CA VAL A 228 -11.75 -17.90 -6.85
C VAL A 228 -11.37 -19.19 -6.12
N HIS A 229 -10.09 -19.35 -5.76
CA HIS A 229 -9.61 -20.54 -5.07
C HIS A 229 -10.00 -20.63 -3.59
N GLU A 230 -10.40 -19.53 -2.97
CA GLU A 230 -10.74 -19.43 -1.53
C GLU A 230 -12.23 -19.20 -1.29
N ALA A 231 -13.03 -19.21 -2.36
CA ALA A 231 -14.45 -18.91 -2.29
C ALA A 231 -15.26 -20.03 -1.63
N ASP A 232 -15.97 -19.68 -0.56
CA ASP A 232 -16.86 -20.57 0.18
C ASP A 232 -18.12 -19.80 0.60
N VAL A 233 -19.23 -20.08 -0.08
CA VAL A 233 -20.52 -19.43 0.18
C VAL A 233 -21.05 -19.71 1.59
N THR A 234 -20.71 -20.86 2.18
CA THR A 234 -21.18 -21.24 3.52
C THR A 234 -20.54 -20.40 4.63
N GLU A 235 -19.29 -20.00 4.43
CA GLU A 235 -18.55 -19.08 5.31
C GLU A 235 -18.75 -17.60 4.94
N GLY A 236 -19.56 -17.31 3.92
CA GLY A 236 -19.76 -15.96 3.39
C GLY A 236 -18.56 -15.43 2.60
N LYS A 237 -17.66 -16.29 2.12
CA LYS A 237 -16.54 -15.94 1.24
C LYS A 237 -16.99 -15.98 -0.22
N ILE A 238 -16.99 -14.83 -0.87
CA ILE A 238 -17.46 -14.66 -2.24
C ILE A 238 -16.27 -14.35 -3.16
N SER A 239 -16.14 -15.12 -4.23
CA SER A 239 -15.13 -14.86 -5.26
C SER A 239 -15.35 -13.49 -5.90
N THR A 240 -14.28 -12.73 -6.05
CA THR A 240 -14.25 -11.48 -6.82
C THR A 240 -14.61 -11.68 -8.29
N THR A 241 -14.53 -12.91 -8.83
CA THR A 241 -14.96 -13.24 -10.21
C THR A 241 -16.45 -13.56 -10.34
N SER A 242 -17.16 -13.72 -9.22
CA SER A 242 -18.60 -14.00 -9.24
C SER A 242 -19.43 -12.73 -9.54
N PRO A 243 -20.67 -12.86 -10.06
CA PRO A 243 -21.54 -11.69 -10.30
C PRO A 243 -21.77 -10.83 -9.05
N VAL A 244 -21.86 -11.48 -7.88
CA VAL A 244 -22.01 -10.79 -6.58
C VAL A 244 -20.69 -10.13 -6.18
N GLY A 245 -19.56 -10.82 -6.29
CA GLY A 245 -18.25 -10.27 -5.95
C GLY A 245 -17.84 -9.08 -6.83
N GLN A 246 -18.10 -9.16 -8.14
CA GLN A 246 -17.89 -8.05 -9.08
C GLN A 246 -18.76 -6.84 -8.76
N ALA A 247 -20.03 -7.07 -8.42
CA ALA A 247 -20.94 -5.99 -8.04
C ALA A 247 -20.50 -5.30 -6.73
N LEU A 248 -19.82 -6.04 -5.86
CA LEU A 248 -19.33 -5.58 -4.57
C LEU A 248 -17.87 -5.10 -4.59
N LEU A 249 -17.15 -5.22 -5.71
CA LEU A 249 -15.78 -4.75 -5.83
C LEU A 249 -15.75 -3.23 -6.07
N ASP A 250 -14.77 -2.56 -5.47
CA ASP A 250 -14.52 -1.12 -5.60
C ASP A 250 -15.68 -0.21 -5.14
N ARG A 251 -16.56 -0.71 -4.27
CA ARG A 251 -17.74 -0.02 -3.75
C ARG A 251 -17.45 0.71 -2.45
N MET A 252 -18.16 1.81 -2.24
CA MET A 252 -18.04 2.66 -1.06
C MET A 252 -19.19 2.44 -0.08
N VAL A 253 -18.94 2.70 1.20
CA VAL A 253 -20.01 2.73 2.21
C VAL A 253 -21.06 3.77 1.81
N GLY A 254 -22.33 3.36 1.78
CA GLY A 254 -23.46 4.18 1.36
C GLY A 254 -23.87 4.02 -0.11
N GLU A 255 -23.14 3.25 -0.91
CA GLU A 255 -23.53 2.97 -2.30
C GLU A 255 -24.58 1.84 -2.39
N GLU A 256 -25.51 1.98 -3.35
CA GLU A 256 -26.47 0.95 -3.69
C GLU A 256 -25.93 0.07 -4.84
N VAL A 257 -26.00 -1.23 -4.66
CA VAL A 257 -25.54 -2.25 -5.60
C VAL A 257 -26.73 -3.05 -6.08
N THR A 258 -26.89 -3.11 -7.39
CA THR A 258 -27.97 -3.85 -8.05
C THR A 258 -27.40 -5.10 -8.70
N ILE A 259 -27.91 -6.27 -8.31
CA ILE A 259 -27.47 -7.58 -8.80
C ILE A 259 -28.64 -8.24 -9.52
N ASN A 260 -28.45 -8.53 -10.80
CA ASN A 260 -29.43 -9.28 -11.59
C ASN A 260 -29.22 -10.78 -11.38
N VAL A 261 -30.18 -11.44 -10.74
CA VAL A 261 -30.23 -12.90 -10.61
C VAL A 261 -31.40 -13.46 -11.42
N PRO A 262 -31.38 -14.76 -11.81
CA PRO A 262 -32.47 -15.35 -12.59
C PRO A 262 -33.87 -15.25 -11.95
N LYS A 263 -33.94 -15.07 -10.62
CA LYS A 263 -35.19 -14.91 -9.85
C LYS A 263 -35.64 -13.44 -9.69
N GLY A 264 -34.93 -12.47 -10.26
CA GLY A 264 -35.25 -11.04 -10.18
C GLY A 264 -34.03 -10.16 -9.89
N THR A 265 -34.27 -8.86 -9.75
CA THR A 265 -33.24 -7.87 -9.41
C THR A 265 -33.17 -7.67 -7.90
N LEU A 266 -31.99 -7.94 -7.32
CA LEU A 266 -31.70 -7.71 -5.91
C LEU A 266 -30.99 -6.37 -5.74
N ARG A 267 -31.38 -5.60 -4.71
CA ARG A 267 -30.78 -4.30 -4.40
C ARG A 267 -30.24 -4.31 -2.98
N TYR A 268 -28.99 -3.90 -2.84
CA TYR A 268 -28.26 -3.92 -1.59
C TYR A 268 -27.60 -2.57 -1.32
N LEU A 269 -27.71 -2.07 -0.10
CA LEU A 269 -26.97 -0.90 0.37
C LEU A 269 -25.72 -1.35 1.11
N VAL A 270 -24.56 -0.83 0.72
CA VAL A 270 -23.29 -1.10 1.42
C VAL A 270 -23.28 -0.33 2.74
N GLN A 271 -23.39 -1.03 3.86
CA GLN A 271 -23.43 -0.41 5.20
C GLN A 271 -22.06 -0.25 5.83
N ARG A 272 -21.17 -1.22 5.62
CA ARG A 272 -19.86 -1.24 6.28
C ARG A 272 -18.88 -2.03 5.44
N ILE A 273 -17.63 -1.56 5.39
CA ILE A 273 -16.52 -2.28 4.78
C ILE A 273 -15.41 -2.34 5.83
N THR A 274 -14.89 -3.53 6.08
CA THR A 274 -13.79 -3.78 7.02
C THR A 274 -12.73 -4.61 6.34
N ALA A 275 -11.45 -4.25 6.49
CA ALA A 275 -10.37 -5.13 6.07
C ALA A 275 -10.37 -6.37 6.98
N THR A 276 -10.34 -7.56 6.38
CA THR A 276 -10.11 -8.79 7.14
C THR A 276 -8.61 -8.88 7.38
N SER A 277 -8.21 -8.96 8.66
CA SER A 277 -6.81 -9.15 9.06
C SER A 277 -6.38 -10.60 8.90
#